data_AF-A0A6J6Y1R9-F1
#
_entry.id   AF-A0A6J6Y1R9-F1
#
_cell.length_a   1.000
_cell.length_b   1.000
_cell.length_c   1.000
_cell.angle_alpha   90.00
_cell.angle_beta   90.00
_cell.angle_gamma   90.00
#
_symmetry.space_group_name_H-M   'P 1'
#
loop_
_entity.id
_entity.type
_entity.pdbx_description
1 polymer ?
#
loop_
_entity_poly.entity_id
_entity_poly.type
_entity_poly.pdbx_seq_one_letter_code
_entity_poly.pdbx_strand_id
1 'polypeptide(L)'
;MAQNSSPNDAVIVTGDFNIAPEDKDVFDPSKMVGSTHVSAAEREELNALCKWGMSDVFRHHHPEPKLYSWWDYRAGDFHMGRGMRIDLILGTASVVERSTFCVIDRNARKGTLPSDHAPVLVDLSDA
;
A
#
# COMPACT_ATOMS: atom_id res chain seq x y z
N MET A 1 -10.86 7.95 -13.66
CA MET A 1 -9.57 7.86 -14.40
C MET A 1 -9.76 7.79 -15.90
N ALA A 2 -10.60 6.88 -16.42
CA ALA A 2 -10.82 6.69 -17.86
C ALA A 2 -11.26 7.95 -18.66
N GLN A 3 -11.80 8.99 -18.01
CA GLN A 3 -12.20 10.22 -18.69
C GLN A 3 -11.03 11.19 -18.96
N ASN A 4 -9.93 11.10 -18.20
CA ASN A 4 -8.84 12.09 -18.22
C ASN A 4 -7.45 11.48 -18.47
N SER A 5 -7.33 10.15 -18.46
CA SER A 5 -6.06 9.45 -18.67
C SER A 5 -6.31 8.09 -19.31
N SER A 6 -5.28 7.55 -19.94
CA SER A 6 -5.20 6.22 -20.52
C SER A 6 -4.22 5.36 -19.72
N PRO A 7 -4.37 4.02 -19.69
CA PRO A 7 -3.38 3.12 -19.08
C PRO A 7 -1.98 3.21 -19.69
N ASN A 8 -1.85 3.77 -20.89
CA ASN A 8 -0.56 4.01 -21.56
C ASN A 8 0.13 5.31 -21.11
N ASP A 9 -0.58 6.19 -20.40
CA ASP A 9 0.01 7.39 -19.83
C ASP A 9 0.84 7.05 -18.58
N ALA A 10 1.79 7.90 -18.21
CA ALA A 10 2.51 7.78 -16.95
C ALA A 10 1.61 8.33 -15.81
N VAL A 11 0.93 7.43 -15.09
CA VAL A 11 -0.01 7.79 -14.03
C VAL A 11 0.36 7.07 -12.75
N ILE A 12 0.38 7.84 -11.65
CA ILE A 12 0.57 7.33 -10.29
C ILE A 12 -0.63 7.75 -9.44
N VAL A 13 -1.13 6.83 -8.63
CA VAL A 13 -2.14 7.08 -7.60
C VAL A 13 -1.58 6.59 -6.28
N THR A 14 -1.48 7.49 -5.31
CA THR A 14 -0.87 7.18 -4.01
C THR A 14 -1.63 7.84 -2.88
N GLY A 15 -1.53 7.24 -1.70
CA GLY A 15 -2.11 7.75 -0.47
C GLY A 15 -2.52 6.60 0.46
N ASP A 16 -3.24 6.95 1.52
CA ASP A 16 -3.92 6.00 2.37
C ASP A 16 -5.22 5.54 1.70
N PHE A 17 -5.24 4.30 1.22
CA PHE A 17 -6.42 3.71 0.59
C PHE A 17 -7.41 3.16 1.62
N ASN A 18 -7.01 2.98 2.88
CA ASN A 18 -7.76 2.25 3.89
C ASN A 18 -8.14 0.82 3.45
N ILE A 19 -7.39 0.21 2.53
CA ILE A 19 -7.65 -1.15 2.02
C ILE A 19 -6.34 -1.92 2.03
N ALA A 20 -6.32 -3.06 2.73
CA ALA A 20 -5.25 -4.03 2.69
C ALA A 20 -5.49 -4.99 1.49
N PRO A 21 -4.65 -4.93 0.44
CA PRO A 21 -4.95 -5.59 -0.83
C PRO A 21 -5.11 -7.11 -0.72
N GLU A 22 -4.24 -7.76 0.05
CA GLU A 22 -4.21 -9.20 0.23
C GLU A 22 -4.04 -9.58 1.71
N ASP A 23 -4.25 -10.85 2.06
CA ASP A 23 -4.06 -11.33 3.43
C ASP A 23 -2.60 -11.21 3.91
N LYS A 24 -1.62 -11.24 2.99
CA LYS A 24 -0.21 -10.96 3.31
C LYS A 24 0.05 -9.52 3.78
N ASP A 25 -0.91 -8.63 3.56
CA ASP A 25 -0.87 -7.21 3.90
C ASP A 25 -1.44 -6.92 5.31
N VAL A 26 -1.84 -7.95 6.06
CA VAL A 26 -2.25 -7.82 7.47
C VAL A 26 -1.47 -8.77 8.36
N PHE A 27 -1.37 -8.47 9.66
CA PHE A 27 -0.58 -9.29 10.60
C PHE A 27 -1.19 -10.65 10.91
N ASP A 28 -2.52 -10.74 10.95
CA ASP A 28 -3.26 -11.95 11.26
C ASP A 28 -4.62 -11.91 10.55
N PRO A 29 -4.72 -12.46 9.33
CA PRO A 29 -5.96 -12.46 8.55
C PRO A 29 -7.15 -13.06 9.30
N SER A 30 -6.91 -14.05 10.15
CA SER A 30 -7.97 -14.72 10.92
C SER A 30 -8.66 -13.78 11.91
N LYS A 31 -7.94 -12.77 12.40
CA LYS A 31 -8.48 -11.75 13.32
C LYS A 31 -9.17 -10.60 12.60
N MET A 32 -8.95 -10.47 11.29
CA MET A 32 -9.50 -9.38 10.49
C MET A 32 -10.79 -9.77 9.76
N VAL A 33 -11.21 -11.04 9.84
CA VAL A 33 -12.45 -11.51 9.22
C VAL A 33 -13.64 -10.63 9.67
N GLY A 34 -14.30 -10.00 8.71
CA GLY A 34 -15.45 -9.12 8.95
C GLY A 34 -15.11 -7.71 9.43
N SER A 35 -13.82 -7.36 9.53
CA SER A 35 -13.37 -6.00 9.84
C SER A 35 -13.33 -5.11 8.59
N THR A 36 -13.27 -3.79 8.79
CA THR A 36 -12.93 -2.83 7.73
C THR A 36 -11.51 -3.07 7.21
N HIS A 37 -11.18 -2.48 6.08
CA HIS A 37 -9.90 -2.59 5.36
C HIS A 37 -9.63 -3.91 4.64
N VAL A 38 -10.35 -4.99 4.96
CA VAL A 38 -10.15 -6.32 4.35
C VAL A 38 -11.42 -6.90 3.73
N SER A 39 -12.51 -6.14 3.69
CA SER A 39 -13.77 -6.65 3.17
C SER A 39 -13.67 -6.96 1.67
N ALA A 40 -14.50 -7.90 1.21
CA ALA A 40 -14.54 -8.28 -0.20
C ALA A 40 -14.86 -7.07 -1.09
N ALA A 41 -15.82 -6.24 -0.70
CA ALA A 41 -16.20 -5.04 -1.46
C ALA A 41 -15.05 -4.02 -1.56
N GLU A 42 -14.34 -3.75 -0.46
CA GLU A 42 -13.16 -2.89 -0.47
C GLU A 42 -12.08 -3.41 -1.44
N ARG A 43 -11.75 -4.71 -1.35
CA ARG A 43 -10.77 -5.34 -2.25
C ARG A 43 -11.24 -5.38 -3.71
N GLU A 44 -12.53 -5.50 -3.97
CA GLU A 44 -13.10 -5.44 -5.31
C GLU A 44 -12.93 -4.06 -5.95
N GLU A 45 -13.15 -2.98 -5.21
CA GLU A 45 -12.93 -1.61 -5.69
C GLU A 45 -11.45 -1.35 -6.00
N LEU A 46 -10.54 -1.80 -5.13
CA LEU A 46 -9.10 -1.72 -5.41
C LEU A 46 -8.74 -2.53 -6.67
N ASN A 47 -9.30 -3.74 -6.82
CA ASN A 47 -9.08 -4.56 -8.01
C ASN A 47 -9.64 -3.93 -9.29
N ALA A 48 -10.66 -3.08 -9.22
CA ALA A 48 -11.16 -2.34 -10.37
C ALA A 48 -10.11 -1.34 -10.89
N LEU A 49 -9.34 -0.71 -10.00
CA LEU A 49 -8.20 0.13 -10.38
C LEU A 49 -7.09 -0.70 -11.05
N CYS A 50 -6.80 -1.89 -10.51
CA CYS A 50 -5.82 -2.79 -11.10
C CYS A 50 -6.24 -3.23 -12.52
N LYS A 51 -7.51 -3.61 -12.70
CA LYS A 51 -8.09 -3.97 -14.01
C LYS A 51 -8.04 -2.82 -15.02
N TRP A 52 -8.14 -1.57 -14.55
CA TRP A 52 -7.98 -0.41 -15.42
C TRP A 52 -6.56 -0.30 -15.99
N GLY A 53 -5.54 -0.83 -15.30
CA GLY A 53 -4.14 -0.80 -15.75
C GLY A 53 -3.13 -0.40 -14.66
N MET A 54 -3.57 -0.32 -13.41
CA MET A 54 -2.69 -0.02 -12.28
C MET A 54 -2.02 -1.27 -11.74
N SER A 55 -0.79 -1.11 -11.26
CA SER A 55 -0.01 -2.14 -10.59
C SER A 55 0.52 -1.60 -9.26
N ASP A 56 0.59 -2.47 -8.26
CA ASP A 56 1.15 -2.14 -6.95
C ASP A 56 2.68 -2.06 -7.04
N VAL A 57 3.20 -0.83 -7.05
CA VAL A 57 4.64 -0.56 -7.20
C VAL A 57 5.41 -1.10 -6.00
N PHE A 58 4.86 -1.03 -4.80
CA PHE A 58 5.52 -1.57 -3.61
C PHE A 58 5.68 -3.09 -3.70
N ARG A 59 4.63 -3.81 -4.12
CA ARG A 59 4.68 -5.27 -4.29
C ARG A 59 5.50 -5.75 -5.49
N HIS A 60 5.76 -4.88 -6.45
CA HIS A 60 6.75 -5.15 -7.50
C HIS A 60 8.17 -5.30 -6.93
N HIS A 61 8.55 -4.43 -5.99
CA HIS A 61 9.88 -4.46 -5.34
C HIS A 61 9.95 -5.44 -4.16
N HIS A 62 8.85 -5.60 -3.42
CA HIS A 62 8.78 -6.34 -2.16
C HIS A 62 7.63 -7.35 -2.17
N PRO A 63 7.78 -8.52 -2.81
CA PRO A 63 6.73 -9.55 -2.88
C PRO A 63 6.44 -10.22 -1.53
N GLU A 64 7.36 -10.12 -0.56
CA GLU A 64 7.31 -10.77 0.74
C GLU A 64 6.22 -10.24 1.68
N PRO A 65 5.61 -11.09 2.52
CA PRO A 65 4.58 -10.65 3.47
C PRO A 65 5.18 -9.81 4.60
N LYS A 66 4.30 -9.29 5.48
CA LYS A 66 4.67 -8.65 6.76
C LYS A 66 5.43 -7.33 6.67
N LEU A 67 5.14 -6.57 5.62
CA LEU A 67 5.56 -5.18 5.46
C LEU A 67 4.31 -4.32 5.56
N TYR A 68 4.28 -3.44 6.55
CA TYR A 68 3.08 -2.69 6.94
C TYR A 68 3.38 -1.20 6.92
N SER A 69 2.37 -0.41 6.61
CA SER A 69 2.42 1.05 6.60
C SER A 69 1.65 1.66 7.76
N TRP A 70 0.76 0.91 8.41
CA TRP A 70 -0.08 1.38 9.51
C TRP A 70 -0.07 0.42 10.70
N TRP A 71 -0.15 0.99 11.91
CA TRP A 71 -0.32 0.27 13.17
C TRP A 71 -1.20 1.06 14.14
N ASP A 72 -2.20 0.40 14.73
CA ASP A 72 -3.02 0.98 15.80
C ASP A 72 -2.10 1.44 16.96
N TYR A 73 -2.43 2.58 17.57
CA TYR A 73 -1.74 3.08 18.76
C TYR A 73 -1.93 2.19 19.98
N ARG A 74 -3.00 1.39 20.00
CA ARG A 74 -3.38 0.52 21.12
C ARG A 74 -2.49 -0.72 21.18
N ALA A 75 -2.49 -1.35 22.36
CA ALA A 75 -1.85 -2.65 22.61
C ALA A 75 -0.35 -2.78 22.26
N GLY A 76 0.33 -1.68 21.92
CA GLY A 76 1.73 -1.72 21.49
C GLY A 76 1.92 -2.35 20.10
N ASP A 77 0.92 -2.33 19.23
CA ASP A 77 0.91 -3.06 17.96
C ASP A 77 2.11 -2.74 17.05
N PHE A 78 2.58 -1.50 17.03
CA PHE A 78 3.81 -1.12 16.33
C PHE A 78 5.04 -1.91 16.80
N HIS A 79 5.20 -2.07 18.12
CA HIS A 79 6.33 -2.80 18.71
C HIS A 79 6.19 -4.31 18.54
N MET A 80 4.95 -4.82 18.50
CA MET A 80 4.64 -6.23 18.28
C MET A 80 4.64 -6.63 16.80
N GLY A 81 4.81 -5.66 15.88
CA GLY A 81 4.75 -5.92 14.44
C GLY A 81 3.35 -6.27 13.94
N ARG A 82 2.30 -5.83 14.62
CA ARG A 82 0.90 -6.11 14.30
C ARG A 82 0.30 -4.99 13.46
N GLY A 83 0.66 -4.94 12.19
CA GLY A 83 0.25 -3.85 11.29
C GLY A 83 -0.63 -4.28 10.13
N MET A 84 -0.95 -3.30 9.29
CA MET A 84 -1.56 -3.46 7.97
C MET A 84 -0.81 -2.62 6.93
N ARG A 85 -0.86 -3.02 5.67
CA ARG A 85 -0.40 -2.19 4.54
C ARG A 85 -1.62 -1.63 3.82
N ILE A 86 -1.89 -0.35 4.06
CA ILE A 86 -3.05 0.37 3.51
C ILE A 86 -2.66 1.65 2.77
N ASP A 87 -1.40 2.09 2.92
CA ASP A 87 -0.82 3.16 2.14
C ASP A 87 -0.18 2.55 0.88
N LEU A 88 -0.74 2.87 -0.28
CA LEU A 88 -0.37 2.23 -1.55
C LEU A 88 0.25 3.22 -2.51
N ILE A 89 1.11 2.69 -3.38
CA ILE A 89 1.60 3.38 -4.57
C ILE A 89 1.19 2.52 -5.76
N LEU A 90 0.16 2.95 -6.47
CA LEU A 90 -0.33 2.32 -7.68
C LEU A 90 0.20 3.07 -8.90
N GLY A 91 0.80 2.37 -9.85
CA GLY A 91 1.37 2.96 -11.06
C GLY A 91 0.96 2.21 -12.32
N THR A 92 0.83 2.92 -13.44
CA THR A 92 0.73 2.29 -14.77
C THR A 92 2.04 1.59 -15.13
N ALA A 93 2.03 0.75 -16.17
CA ALA A 93 3.21 -0.04 -16.57
C ALA A 93 4.48 0.81 -16.75
N SER A 94 4.35 1.98 -17.39
CA SER A 94 5.47 2.92 -17.59
C SER A 94 6.03 3.51 -16.29
N VAL A 95 5.21 3.65 -15.24
CA VAL A 95 5.66 4.07 -13.91
C VAL A 95 6.39 2.93 -13.20
N VAL A 96 5.86 1.70 -13.28
CA VAL A 96 6.51 0.52 -12.70
C VAL A 96 7.88 0.28 -13.34
N GLU A 97 7.99 0.36 -14.67
CA GLU A 97 9.25 0.19 -15.41
C GLU A 97 10.32 1.21 -15.01
N ARG A 98 9.90 2.44 -14.66
CA ARG A 98 10.80 3.50 -14.18
C ARG A 98 11.09 3.44 -12.69
N SER A 99 10.38 2.61 -11.93
CA SER A 99 10.56 2.53 -10.47
C SER A 99 11.87 1.81 -10.13
N THR A 100 12.83 2.56 -9.61
CA THR A 100 14.18 2.05 -9.29
C THR A 100 14.28 1.58 -7.84
N PHE A 101 13.45 2.12 -6.96
CA PHE A 101 13.41 1.80 -5.55
C PHE A 101 12.02 2.08 -4.97
N CYS A 102 11.62 1.31 -3.97
CA CYS A 102 10.40 1.54 -3.20
C CYS A 102 10.62 1.12 -1.74
N VAL A 103 10.07 1.82 -0.76
CA VAL A 103 10.24 1.47 0.66
C VAL A 103 9.10 2.00 1.52
N ILE A 104 8.77 1.28 2.60
CA ILE A 104 8.01 1.83 3.72
C ILE A 104 9.00 2.23 4.81
N ASP A 105 9.10 3.53 5.11
CA ASP A 105 10.00 4.02 6.16
C ASP A 105 9.40 3.82 7.55
N ARG A 106 9.48 2.57 8.03
CA ARG A 106 9.07 2.19 9.38
C ARG A 106 9.82 2.95 10.47
N ASN A 107 11.02 3.49 10.20
CA ASN A 107 11.78 4.22 11.22
C ASN A 107 11.19 5.61 11.48
N ALA A 108 10.61 6.26 10.46
CA ALA A 108 9.90 7.54 10.62
C ALA A 108 8.70 7.46 11.57
N ARG A 109 8.13 6.26 11.76
CA ARG A 109 7.04 5.97 12.71
C ARG A 109 7.50 5.88 14.18
N LYS A 110 8.81 5.87 14.45
CA LYS A 110 9.38 5.83 15.81
C LYS A 110 9.43 7.23 16.42
N GLY A 111 9.46 7.31 17.75
CA GLY A 111 9.68 8.57 18.47
C GLY A 111 8.46 9.04 19.27
N THR A 112 8.42 10.33 19.58
CA THR A 112 7.39 10.95 20.44
C THR A 112 6.23 11.47 19.57
N LEU A 113 5.01 11.07 19.90
CA LEU A 113 3.78 11.44 19.17
C LEU A 113 3.85 11.27 17.64
N PRO A 114 4.34 10.13 17.13
CA PRO A 114 4.34 9.86 15.68
C PRO A 114 2.90 9.69 15.16
N SER A 115 2.71 9.89 13.85
CA SER A 115 1.54 9.37 13.13
C SER A 115 1.42 7.85 13.34
N ASP A 116 0.26 7.25 13.12
CA ASP A 116 0.03 5.80 13.07
C ASP A 116 0.51 5.16 11.77
N HIS A 117 0.76 5.99 10.75
CA HIS A 117 1.29 5.59 9.47
C HIS A 117 2.80 5.80 9.37
N ALA A 118 3.43 4.99 8.52
CA ALA A 118 4.79 5.15 8.03
C ALA A 118 4.74 5.64 6.56
N PRO A 119 5.58 6.61 6.17
CA PRO A 119 5.67 7.05 4.78
C PRO A 119 6.02 5.89 3.85
N VAL A 120 5.39 5.87 2.67
CA VAL A 120 5.75 4.97 1.56
C VAL A 120 6.39 5.81 0.48
N LEU A 121 7.59 5.44 0.05
CA LEU A 121 8.39 6.18 -0.91
C LEU A 121 8.63 5.31 -2.15
N VAL A 122 8.65 5.95 -3.31
CA VAL A 122 9.12 5.39 -4.57
C VAL A 122 10.13 6.35 -5.18
N ASP A 123 11.21 5.81 -5.73
CA ASP A 123 12.14 6.54 -6.59
C ASP A 123 11.87 6.17 -8.05
N LEU A 124 11.84 7.16 -8.93
CA LEU A 124 11.57 7.01 -10.35
C LEU A 124 12.77 7.56 -11.12
N SER A 125 13.29 6.77 -12.06
CA SER A 125 14.29 7.28 -12.99
C SER A 125 13.73 8.42 -13.84
N ASP A 126 14.62 9.27 -14.34
CA ASP A 126 14.26 10.21 -15.40
C ASP A 126 13.66 9.49 -16.62
N ALA A 127 12.92 10.25 -17.43
CA ALA A 127 12.26 9.77 -18.65
C ALA A 127 13.21 9.78 -19.86
#